data_AF-A0A2N8TVT4-F1
#
_entry.id   AF-A0A2N8TVT4-F1
#
_cell.length_a   1.000
_cell.length_b   1.000
_cell.length_c   1.000
_cell.angle_alpha   90.00
_cell.angle_beta   90.00
_cell.angle_gamma   90.00
#
_symmetry.space_group_name_H-M   'P 1'
#
loop_
_entity.id
_entity.type
_entity.pdbx_description
1 polymer ?
#
loop_
_entity_poly.entity_id
_entity_poly.type
_entity_poly.pdbx_seq_one_letter_code
_entity_poly.pdbx_strand_id
1 'polypeptide(L)'
;APYTAGLLASLPRNALPGRRLPALRGTPPVPGALSPGCAFAPRCPLAADPCRTAEPEPRQLDGRLLACHRAEELPHPAHALFLKEHQTA
;
A
#
# COMPACT_ATOMS: atom_id res chain seq x y z
N ALA A 1 3.36 -5.43 2.70
CA ALA A 1 2.92 -4.93 1.37
C ALA A 1 2.27 -3.55 1.50
N PRO A 2 2.29 -2.70 0.46
CA PRO A 2 1.80 -1.32 0.52
C PRO A 2 0.33 -1.19 0.93
N TYR A 3 -0.53 -2.13 0.54
CA TYR A 3 -1.94 -2.12 0.94
C TYR A 3 -2.11 -2.15 2.47
N THR A 4 -1.52 -3.16 3.13
CA THR A 4 -1.55 -3.29 4.59
C THR A 4 -0.88 -2.10 5.28
N ALA A 5 0.20 -1.58 4.69
CA ALA A 5 0.89 -0.40 5.22
C ALA A 5 -0.01 0.84 5.26
N GLY A 6 -0.80 1.06 4.21
CA GLY A 6 -1.78 2.15 4.18
C GLY A 6 -2.88 1.94 5.22
N LEU A 7 -3.43 0.72 5.33
CA LEU A 7 -4.46 0.42 6.33
C LEU A 7 -3.97 0.70 7.75
N LEU A 8 -2.71 0.33 8.05
CA LEU A 8 -2.08 0.62 9.34
C LEU A 8 -1.88 2.13 9.55
N ALA A 9 -1.52 2.88 8.51
CA ALA A 9 -1.37 4.33 8.60
C ALA A 9 -2.70 5.05 8.91
N SER A 10 -3.82 4.50 8.47
CA SER A 10 -5.16 5.05 8.73
C SER A 10 -5.69 4.78 10.15
N LEU A 11 -4.93 4.11 11.02
CA LEU A 11 -5.36 3.80 12.38
C LEU A 11 -5.10 4.99 13.32
N PRO A 12 -6.10 5.45 14.10
CA PRO A 12 -5.94 6.62 14.99
C PRO A 12 -4.75 6.55 15.94
N ARG A 13 -4.45 5.35 16.46
CA ARG A 13 -3.31 5.14 17.37
C ARG A 13 -1.92 5.43 16.75
N ASN A 14 -1.83 5.44 15.41
CA ASN A 14 -0.59 5.68 14.68
C ASN A 14 -0.47 7.14 14.22
N ALA A 15 -1.42 8.00 14.59
CA ALA A 15 -1.45 9.40 14.21
C ALA A 15 -1.21 10.33 15.41
N LEU A 16 -0.72 11.53 15.12
CA LEU A 16 -0.57 12.58 16.12
C LEU A 16 -1.95 13.22 16.41
N PRO A 17 -2.28 13.50 17.68
CA PRO A 17 -3.50 14.21 18.03
C PRO A 17 -3.64 15.53 17.26
N GLY A 18 -4.86 15.80 16.77
CA GLY A 18 -5.17 17.02 16.00
C GLY A 18 -4.69 17.00 14.54
N ARG A 19 -4.08 15.92 14.04
CA ARG A 19 -3.73 15.77 12.61
C ARG A 19 -4.75 14.90 11.89
N ARG A 20 -4.97 15.19 10.59
CA ARG A 20 -5.79 14.31 9.75
C ARG A 20 -5.11 12.97 9.57
N LEU A 21 -5.91 11.90 9.61
CA LEU A 21 -5.42 10.56 9.34
C LEU A 21 -5.07 10.40 7.86
N PRO A 22 -3.96 9.71 7.54
CA PRO A 22 -3.70 9.26 6.19
C PRO A 22 -4.84 8.40 5.66
N ALA A 23 -5.29 8.66 4.44
CA ALA A 23 -6.30 7.87 3.77
C ALA A 23 -5.68 7.24 2.51
N LEU A 24 -6.02 5.99 2.23
CA LEU A 24 -5.71 5.39 0.93
C LEU A 24 -6.46 6.20 -0.14
N ARG A 25 -5.71 6.75 -1.11
CA ARG A 25 -6.28 7.49 -2.23
C ARG A 25 -7.07 6.55 -3.14
N GLY A 26 -8.09 7.11 -3.79
CA GLY A 26 -8.94 6.41 -4.75
C GLY A 26 -9.92 5.42 -4.11
N THR A 27 -10.70 4.76 -4.96
CA THR A 27 -11.77 3.84 -4.55
C THR A 27 -11.31 2.39 -4.74
N PRO A 28 -11.74 1.45 -3.88
CA PRO A 28 -11.58 0.02 -4.18
C PRO A 28 -12.17 -0.34 -5.55
N PRO A 29 -11.60 -1.33 -6.26
CA PRO A 29 -12.20 -1.83 -7.49
C PRO A 29 -13.57 -2.44 -7.19
N VAL A 30 -14.46 -2.41 -8.19
CA VAL A 30 -15.75 -3.11 -8.11
C VAL A 30 -15.49 -4.62 -8.03
N PRO A 31 -16.21 -5.38 -7.18
CA PRO A 31 -16.10 -6.84 -7.16
C PRO A 31 -16.28 -7.44 -8.55
N GLY A 32 -15.35 -8.29 -8.98
CA GLY A 32 -15.37 -8.92 -10.30
C GLY A 32 -14.78 -8.08 -11.45
N ALA A 33 -14.41 -6.81 -11.22
CA ALA A 33 -13.81 -5.94 -12.23
C ALA A 33 -12.34 -5.61 -11.89
N LEU A 34 -11.53 -6.65 -11.69
CA LEU A 34 -10.10 -6.49 -11.45
C LEU A 34 -9.35 -6.29 -12.78
N SER A 35 -8.58 -5.22 -12.87
CA SER A 35 -7.62 -5.04 -13.95
C SER A 35 -6.52 -6.10 -13.87
N PRO A 36 -5.88 -6.45 -15.01
CA PRO A 36 -4.68 -7.28 -14.99
C PRO A 36 -3.64 -6.76 -14.00
N GLY A 37 -2.91 -7.69 -13.39
CA GLY A 37 -1.85 -7.38 -12.46
C GLY A 37 -2.30 -7.24 -11.00
N CYS A 38 -1.55 -6.44 -10.23
CA CYS A 38 -1.83 -6.21 -8.82
C CYS A 38 -3.10 -5.36 -8.65
N ALA A 39 -4.10 -5.91 -7.97
CA ALA A 39 -5.35 -5.23 -7.63
C ALA A 39 -5.17 -3.87 -6.91
N PHE A 40 -4.03 -3.67 -6.24
CA PHE A 40 -3.73 -2.43 -5.52
C PHE A 40 -2.92 -1.41 -6.35
N ALA A 41 -2.42 -1.77 -7.53
CA ALA A 41 -1.58 -0.89 -8.35
C ALA A 41 -2.18 0.51 -8.60
N PRO A 42 -3.49 0.70 -8.85
CA PRO A 42 -4.06 2.04 -9.07
C PRO A 42 -3.95 2.99 -7.87
N ARG A 43 -3.74 2.45 -6.66
CA ARG A 43 -3.69 3.20 -5.39
C ARG A 43 -2.35 3.07 -4.67
N CYS A 44 -1.42 2.31 -5.23
CA CYS A 44 -0.14 2.01 -4.61
C CYS A 44 0.89 3.11 -4.92
N PRO A 45 1.50 3.76 -3.91
CA PRO A 45 2.54 4.77 -4.14
C PRO A 45 3.85 4.17 -4.71
N LEU A 46 4.00 2.85 -4.62
CA LEU A 46 5.10 2.10 -5.23
C LEU A 46 4.69 1.44 -6.56
N ALA A 47 3.54 1.75 -7.18
CA ALA A 47 3.16 1.09 -8.43
C ALA A 47 4.22 1.32 -9.53
N ALA A 48 4.64 0.23 -10.18
CA ALA A 48 5.50 0.22 -11.36
C ALA A 48 4.88 -0.65 -12.45
N ASP A 49 5.48 -0.68 -13.65
CA ASP A 49 4.92 -1.40 -14.80
C ASP A 49 4.59 -2.88 -14.52
N PRO A 50 5.45 -3.67 -13.83
CA PRO A 50 5.11 -5.06 -13.48
C PRO A 50 3.84 -5.19 -12.64
N CYS A 51 3.52 -4.17 -11.83
CA CYS A 51 2.31 -4.16 -11.01
C CYS A 51 1.03 -4.01 -11.84
N ARG A 52 1.11 -3.50 -13.07
CA ARG A 52 -0.03 -3.26 -13.96
C ARG A 52 -0.27 -4.39 -14.95
N THR A 53 0.70 -5.31 -15.08
CA THR A 53 0.69 -6.35 -16.13
C THR A 53 0.76 -7.76 -15.57
N ALA A 54 1.33 -7.97 -14.39
CA ALA A 54 1.50 -9.30 -13.78
C ALA A 54 0.99 -9.33 -12.34
N GLU A 55 0.23 -10.38 -12.00
CA GLU A 55 -0.17 -10.60 -10.61
C GLU A 55 1.07 -11.02 -9.81
N PRO A 56 1.33 -10.41 -8.63
CA PRO A 56 2.48 -10.80 -7.82
C PRO A 56 2.25 -12.17 -7.19
N GLU A 57 3.22 -13.07 -7.36
CA GLU A 57 3.22 -14.36 -6.68
C GLU A 57 3.36 -14.20 -5.16
N PRO A 58 2.62 -14.97 -4.35
CA PRO A 58 2.82 -15.01 -2.91
C PRO A 58 4.21 -15.54 -2.55
N ARG A 59 4.93 -14.83 -1.69
CA ARG A 59 6.23 -15.25 -1.16
C ARG A 59 6.44 -14.83 0.29
N GLN A 60 7.39 -15.49 0.94
CA GLN A 60 7.80 -15.13 2.30
C GLN A 60 8.89 -14.06 2.29
N LEU A 61 8.75 -13.06 3.16
CA LEU A 61 9.79 -12.06 3.47
C LEU A 61 9.72 -11.74 4.97
N ASP A 62 10.83 -11.86 5.68
CA ASP A 62 10.93 -11.65 7.14
C ASP A 62 9.85 -12.41 7.95
N GLY A 63 9.58 -13.67 7.60
CA GLY A 63 8.57 -14.49 8.27
C GLY A 63 7.11 -14.08 7.99
N ARG A 64 6.87 -13.22 7.00
CA ARG A 64 5.52 -12.80 6.58
C ARG A 64 5.23 -13.27 5.16
N LEU A 65 4.02 -13.75 4.91
CA LEU A 65 3.54 -14.06 3.56
C LEU A 65 2.93 -12.80 2.92
N LEU A 66 3.32 -12.50 1.68
CA LEU A 66 2.78 -11.37 0.94
C LEU A 66 2.89 -11.59 -0.58
N ALA A 67 2.04 -10.89 -1.33
CA ALA A 67 2.08 -10.81 -2.78
C ALA A 67 2.41 -9.35 -3.17
N CYS A 68 3.68 -9.06 -3.44
CA CYS A 68 4.13 -7.72 -3.83
C CYS A 68 5.44 -7.78 -4.65
N HIS A 69 5.42 -7.15 -5.82
CA HIS A 69 6.60 -7.02 -6.69
C HIS A 69 7.72 -6.17 -6.09
N ARG A 70 7.38 -5.24 -5.18
CA ARG A 70 8.31 -4.23 -4.63
C ARG A 70 8.39 -4.29 -3.10
N ALA A 71 8.40 -5.51 -2.56
CA ALA A 71 8.31 -5.72 -1.12
C ALA A 71 9.53 -5.18 -0.35
N GLU A 72 10.71 -5.28 -0.96
CA GLU A 72 12.00 -4.88 -0.41
C GLU A 72 12.16 -3.36 -0.31
N GLU A 73 11.33 -2.62 -1.05
CA GLU A 73 11.39 -1.15 -1.11
C GLU A 73 10.48 -0.48 -0.08
N LEU A 74 9.78 -1.28 0.73
CA LEU A 74 9.01 -0.73 1.84
C LEU A 74 9.95 -0.24 2.94
N PRO A 75 9.69 0.94 3.52
CA PRO A 75 10.43 1.38 4.70
C PRO A 75 10.11 0.48 5.90
N HIS A 76 10.96 0.54 6.92
CA HIS A 76 10.66 0.00 8.24
C HIS A 76 10.45 1.15 9.24
N PRO A 77 9.26 1.32 9.85
CA PRO A 77 8.05 0.50 9.67
C PRO A 77 7.31 0.80 8.36
N ALA A 78 6.62 -0.21 7.80
CA ALA A 78 5.99 -0.15 6.47
C ALA A 78 5.00 1.01 6.29
N HIS A 79 4.22 1.35 7.32
CA HIS A 79 3.19 2.41 7.27
C HIS A 79 3.79 3.82 7.12
N ALA A 80 5.10 4.00 7.36
CA ALA A 80 5.79 5.26 7.10
C ALA A 80 5.73 5.68 5.63
N LEU A 81 5.49 4.73 4.72
CA LEU A 81 5.24 4.99 3.29
C LEU A 81 4.09 5.99 3.06
N PHE A 82 3.07 5.98 3.92
CA PHE A 82 1.87 6.82 3.78
C PHE A 82 1.88 8.04 4.70
N LEU A 83 2.81 8.14 5.65
CA LEU A 83 2.96 9.32 6.50
C LEU A 83 3.68 10.47 5.78
N LYS A 84 4.55 10.15 4.82
CA LYS A 84 5.35 11.14 4.07
C LYS A 84 4.51 11.94 3.06
N GLU A 85 3.43 11.36 2.51
CA GLU A 85 2.62 12.04 1.49
C GLU A 85 1.74 13.18 2.04
N HIS A 86 1.41 13.16 3.35
CA HIS A 86 0.54 14.16 3.98
C HIS A 86 1.28 15.38 4.56
N GLN A 87 2.51 15.64 4.09
CA GLN A 87 3.32 16.80 4.48
C GLN A 87 3.37 17.92 3.42
N THR A 88 2.68 17.76 2.28
CA THR A 88 2.49 18.87 1.34
C THR A 88 1.40 19.80 1.89
N ALA A 89 1.85 21.00 2.27
CA ALA A 89 1.03 22.13 2.67
C ALA A 89 0.24 22.69 1.48
#